data_AF-A0AA88I130-F1
#
_entry.id   AF-A0AA88I130-F1
#
_cell.length_a   1.000
_cell.length_b   1.000
_cell.length_c   1.000
_cell.angle_alpha   90.00
_cell.angle_beta   90.00
_cell.angle_gamma   90.00
#
_symmetry.space_group_name_H-M   'P 1'
#
loop_
_entity.id
_entity.type
_entity.pdbx_description
1 polymer ?
#
loop_
_entity_poly.entity_id
_entity_poly.type
_entity_poly.pdbx_seq_one_letter_code
_entity_poly.pdbx_strand_id
1 'polypeptide(L)'
;WDNGTLDIIGNVAPSVSSVCSQPCSSGWVKRHIDEMDPCCWVCVPCDTNEIILNEATCFVCDLGTWPNENLTACEEIEPEYMKWSDTPVIGILTLATCGTLVTLFIMGIFIKYNDTPVVKASTRELRFSSV
;
A
#
# COMPACT_ATOMS: atom_id res chain seq x y z
N TRP A 1 39.69 -3.79 32.02
CA TRP A 1 38.91 -3.07 31.00
C TRP A 1 37.64 -3.90 30.82
N ASP A 2 36.58 -3.75 31.59
CA ASP A 2 36.19 -2.67 32.51
C ASP A 2 35.56 -3.26 33.77
N ASN A 3 36.31 -3.24 34.88
CA ASN A 3 35.88 -3.85 36.16
C ASN A 3 35.33 -2.80 37.13
N GLY A 4 34.53 -1.86 36.60
CA GLY A 4 33.90 -0.76 37.32
C GLY A 4 34.88 0.27 37.92
N THR A 5 34.42 1.51 38.04
CA THR A 5 35.16 2.55 38.78
C THR A 5 34.71 2.46 40.24
N LEU A 6 35.65 2.35 41.18
CA LEU A 6 35.31 2.39 42.60
C LEU A 6 34.93 3.81 43.01
N ASP A 7 33.82 3.97 43.73
CA ASP A 7 33.46 5.25 44.34
C ASP A 7 34.34 5.52 45.59
N ILE A 8 34.21 6.72 46.16
CA ILE A 8 35.06 7.20 47.29
C ILE A 8 34.85 6.38 48.58
N ILE A 9 33.87 5.48 48.59
CA ILE A 9 33.49 4.58 49.69
C ILE A 9 33.79 3.09 49.36
N GLY A 10 34.41 2.80 48.22
CA GLY A 10 34.87 1.46 47.83
C GLY A 10 33.80 0.55 47.23
N ASN A 11 32.64 1.08 46.86
CA ASN A 11 31.63 0.35 46.09
C ASN A 11 31.96 0.37 44.60
N VAL A 12 31.64 -0.71 43.90
CA VAL A 12 31.67 -0.75 42.44
C VAL A 12 30.54 0.14 41.92
N ALA A 13 30.89 1.34 41.47
CA ALA A 13 29.91 2.21 40.81
C ALA A 13 29.48 1.56 39.49
N PRO A 14 28.21 1.71 39.07
CA PRO A 14 27.79 1.24 37.77
C PRO A 14 28.67 1.90 36.70
N SER A 15 29.24 1.08 35.82
CA SER A 15 30.05 1.56 34.71
C SER A 15 29.20 2.47 33.83
N VAL A 16 29.43 3.77 33.91
CA VAL A 16 28.84 4.75 32.99
C VAL A 16 29.47 4.52 31.62
N SER A 17 28.68 3.98 30.70
CA SER A 17 29.09 3.86 29.30
C SER A 17 29.07 5.25 28.67
N SER A 18 30.24 5.80 28.37
CA SER A 18 30.38 7.04 27.59
C SER A 18 30.19 6.73 26.10
N VAL A 19 28.95 6.43 25.71
CA VAL A 19 28.54 6.23 24.31
C VAL A 19 27.88 7.50 23.77
N CYS A 20 28.27 7.90 22.57
CA CYS A 20 27.74 9.08 21.88
C CYS A 20 26.24 8.93 21.55
N SER A 21 25.82 7.72 21.18
CA SER A 21 24.47 7.41 20.71
C SER A 21 23.91 6.20 21.45
N GLN A 22 22.61 6.25 21.76
CA GLN A 22 21.90 5.13 22.37
C GLN A 22 21.59 4.05 21.31
N PRO A 23 21.42 2.78 21.73
CA PRO A 23 20.93 1.72 20.84
C PRO A 23 19.53 2.08 20.31
N CYS A 24 19.29 1.84 19.02
CA CYS A 24 18.01 2.14 18.39
C CYS A 24 16.95 1.10 18.78
N SER A 25 15.69 1.56 18.84
CA SER A 25 14.52 0.71 19.05
C SER A 25 14.23 -0.15 17.80
N SER A 26 13.47 -1.24 17.97
CA SER A 26 12.99 -2.08 16.86
C SER A 26 12.22 -1.23 15.82
N GLY A 27 12.55 -1.39 14.54
CA GLY A 27 11.96 -0.59 13.45
C GLY A 27 12.81 0.63 13.00
N TRP A 28 13.98 0.84 13.63
CA TRP A 28 14.87 1.96 13.34
C TRP A 28 16.27 1.46 12.98
N VAL A 29 16.93 2.09 12.01
CA VAL A 29 18.30 1.76 11.60
C VAL A 29 19.29 2.84 12.04
N LYS A 30 20.53 2.41 12.31
CA LYS A 30 21.65 3.31 12.60
C LYS A 30 22.16 3.92 11.30
N ARG A 31 22.10 5.25 11.19
CA ARG A 31 22.71 5.99 10.08
C ARG A 31 23.86 6.84 10.60
N HIS A 32 25.03 6.70 9.99
CA HIS A 32 26.16 7.61 10.23
C HIS A 32 25.96 8.86 9.36
N ILE A 33 26.16 10.03 9.95
CA ILE A 33 26.11 11.31 9.25
C ILE A 33 27.56 11.77 9.08
N ASP A 34 27.95 12.19 7.88
CA ASP A 34 29.34 12.59 7.57
C ASP A 34 29.85 13.76 8.44
N GLU A 35 28.94 14.56 9.01
CA GLU A 35 29.23 15.69 9.91
C GLU A 35 29.51 15.25 11.36
N MET A 36 29.33 13.97 11.69
CA MET A 36 29.52 13.40 13.03
C MET A 36 30.75 12.47 13.09
N ASP A 37 31.25 12.23 14.30
CA ASP A 37 32.32 11.24 14.51
C ASP A 37 31.87 9.83 14.07
N PRO A 38 32.80 8.98 13.58
CA PRO A 38 32.47 7.65 13.07
C PRO A 38 31.89 6.70 14.14
N CYS A 39 32.03 7.02 15.43
CA CYS A 39 31.43 6.27 16.53
C CYS A 39 30.00 6.73 16.88
N CYS A 40 29.54 7.85 16.32
CA CYS A 40 28.20 8.39 16.53
C CYS A 40 27.27 7.97 15.38
N TRP A 41 26.04 7.63 15.72
CA TRP A 41 24.98 7.32 14.76
C TRP A 41 23.67 7.99 15.17
N VAL A 42 22.78 8.20 14.21
CA VAL A 42 21.39 8.60 14.46
C VAL A 42 20.45 7.46 14.12
N CYS A 43 19.37 7.32 14.88
CA CYS A 43 18.30 6.37 14.56
C CYS A 43 17.36 7.03 13.56
N VAL A 44 17.21 6.43 12.38
CA VAL A 44 16.26 6.86 11.36
C VAL A 44 15.25 5.75 11.08
N PRO A 45 13.96 6.09 10.87
CA PRO A 45 12.98 5.09 10.47
C PRO A 45 13.25 4.68 9.01
N CYS A 46 13.07 3.40 8.70
CA CYS A 46 13.00 2.95 7.30
C CYS A 46 11.67 3.42 6.67
N ASP A 47 11.65 3.52 5.35
CA ASP A 47 10.41 3.83 4.64
C ASP A 47 9.42 2.64 4.73
N THR A 48 8.14 2.92 4.53
CA THR A 48 7.04 1.96 4.66
C THR A 48 7.11 0.79 3.67
N ASN A 49 7.93 0.90 2.62
CA ASN A 49 8.17 -0.10 1.59
C ASN A 49 9.52 -0.83 1.76
N GLU A 50 10.21 -0.60 2.88
CA GLU A 50 11.56 -1.12 3.14
C GLU A 50 11.60 -2.07 4.35
N ILE A 51 12.52 -3.03 4.32
CA ILE A 51 12.85 -3.94 5.42
C ILE A 51 14.23 -3.64 6.01
N ILE A 52 14.44 -3.98 7.28
CA ILE A 52 15.71 -3.87 7.97
C ILE A 52 16.54 -5.12 7.68
N LEU A 53 17.49 -5.03 6.75
CA LEU A 53 18.35 -6.17 6.40
C LEU A 53 19.48 -6.37 7.40
N ASN A 54 20.01 -5.25 7.90
CA ASN A 54 21.05 -5.19 8.92
C ASN A 54 20.80 -3.96 9.81
N GLU A 55 21.44 -3.90 10.98
CA GLU A 55 21.29 -2.80 11.95
C GLU A 55 21.60 -1.40 11.38
N ALA A 56 22.24 -1.31 10.20
CA ALA A 56 22.65 -0.07 9.54
C ALA A 56 22.02 0.18 8.15
N THR A 57 21.24 -0.74 7.58
CA THR A 57 20.76 -0.61 6.19
C THR A 57 19.32 -1.08 6.01
N CYS A 58 18.48 -0.20 5.45
CA CYS A 58 17.16 -0.53 4.92
C CYS A 58 17.29 -1.08 3.49
N PHE A 59 16.41 -2.00 3.11
CA PHE A 59 16.34 -2.61 1.78
C PHE A 59 14.92 -2.53 1.24
N VAL A 60 14.77 -2.16 -0.02
CA VAL A 60 13.47 -1.99 -0.69
C VAL A 60 12.94 -3.35 -1.13
N CYS A 61 11.70 -3.68 -0.76
CA CYS A 61 11.05 -4.91 -1.21
C CYS A 61 10.78 -4.91 -2.73
N ASP A 62 10.81 -6.09 -3.36
CA ASP A 62 10.52 -6.26 -4.79
C ASP A 62 9.04 -5.99 -5.11
N LEU A 63 8.75 -5.66 -6.38
CA LEU A 63 7.39 -5.38 -6.83
C LEU A 63 6.47 -6.59 -6.59
N GLY A 64 5.33 -6.37 -5.92
CA GLY A 64 4.38 -7.42 -5.54
C GLY A 64 4.58 -7.96 -4.12
N THR A 65 5.61 -7.50 -3.42
CA THR A 65 5.84 -7.82 -2.00
C THR A 65 5.74 -6.55 -1.14
N TRP A 66 5.31 -6.71 0.10
CA TRP A 66 5.17 -5.64 1.08
C TRP A 66 5.88 -6.03 2.38
N PRO A 67 6.58 -5.10 3.05
CA PRO A 67 7.18 -5.39 4.35
C PRO A 67 6.12 -5.72 5.39
N ASN A 68 6.40 -6.73 6.22
CA ASN A 68 5.59 -7.07 7.39
C ASN A 68 5.60 -5.91 8.43
N GLU A 69 4.66 -5.86 9.38
CA GLU A 69 4.58 -4.82 10.42
C GLU A 69 5.88 -4.66 11.24
N ASN A 70 6.69 -5.72 11.32
CA ASN A 70 7.99 -5.70 12.00
C ASN A 70 9.17 -5.33 11.08
N LEU A 71 8.92 -4.96 9.81
CA LEU A 71 9.91 -4.61 8.78
C LEU A 71 11.05 -5.64 8.67
N THR A 72 10.80 -6.90 9.00
CA THR A 72 11.83 -7.95 9.09
C THR A 72 11.91 -8.78 7.81
N ALA A 73 10.79 -8.92 7.11
CA ALA A 73 10.68 -9.71 5.89
C ALA A 73 9.70 -9.06 4.91
N CYS A 74 9.96 -9.25 3.61
CA CYS A 74 9.02 -8.92 2.55
C CYS A 74 8.05 -10.09 2.41
N GLU A 75 6.75 -9.80 2.53
CA GLU A 75 5.67 -10.76 2.39
C GLU A 75 4.96 -10.54 1.05
N GLU A 76 4.53 -11.61 0.39
CA GLU A 76 3.85 -11.49 -0.90
C GLU A 76 2.43 -10.95 -0.69
N ILE A 77 2.07 -9.90 -1.44
CA ILE A 77 0.75 -9.30 -1.35
C ILE A 77 -0.24 -10.26 -2.02
N GLU A 78 -1.11 -10.90 -1.22
CA GLU A 78 -2.18 -11.71 -1.79
C GLU A 78 -3.14 -10.81 -2.61
N PRO A 79 -3.39 -11.12 -3.89
CA PRO A 79 -4.29 -10.33 -4.70
C PRO A 79 -5.72 -10.46 -4.17
N GLU A 80 -6.27 -9.39 -3.62
CA GLU A 80 -7.70 -9.31 -3.36
C GLU A 80 -8.45 -9.25 -4.68
N TYR A 81 -8.98 -10.40 -5.11
CA TYR A 81 -9.94 -10.46 -6.19
C TYR A 81 -11.32 -10.10 -5.63
N MET A 82 -12.08 -9.29 -6.37
CA MET A 82 -13.52 -9.13 -6.12
C MET A 82 -14.17 -10.51 -6.24
N LYS A 83 -14.63 -11.03 -5.11
CA LYS A 83 -15.29 -12.33 -5.05
C LYS A 83 -16.68 -12.16 -5.64
N TRP A 84 -17.15 -13.18 -6.36
CA TRP A 84 -18.55 -13.25 -6.82
C TRP A 84 -19.56 -13.18 -5.66
N SER A 85 -19.12 -13.48 -4.44
CA SER A 85 -19.91 -13.38 -3.22
C SER A 85 -19.93 -11.98 -2.59
N ASP A 86 -19.15 -11.03 -3.12
CA ASP A 86 -19.12 -9.69 -2.56
C ASP A 86 -20.41 -8.94 -2.91
N THR A 87 -21.06 -8.40 -1.88
CA THR A 87 -22.27 -7.58 -1.97
C THR A 87 -22.24 -6.53 -3.10
N PRO A 88 -21.16 -5.74 -3.29
CA PRO A 88 -21.12 -4.78 -4.40
C PRO A 88 -21.20 -5.43 -5.78
N VAL A 89 -20.58 -6.59 -5.97
CA VAL A 89 -20.57 -7.31 -7.25
C VAL A 89 -21.97 -7.82 -7.59
N ILE A 90 -22.67 -8.38 -6.60
CA ILE A 90 -24.05 -8.85 -6.74
C ILE A 90 -24.98 -7.67 -7.07
N GLY A 91 -24.80 -6.51 -6.42
CA GLY A 91 -25.56 -5.30 -6.71
C GLY A 91 -25.43 -4.83 -8.16
N ILE A 92 -24.20 -4.79 -8.69
CA ILE A 92 -23.95 -4.37 -10.08
C ILE A 92 -24.53 -5.40 -11.06
N LEU A 93 -24.36 -6.69 -10.81
CA LEU A 93 -24.85 -7.75 -11.70
C LEU A 93 -26.38 -7.76 -11.78
N THR A 94 -27.06 -7.60 -10.65
CA THR A 94 -28.54 -7.51 -10.60
C THR A 94 -29.05 -6.27 -11.31
N LEU A 95 -28.40 -5.12 -11.13
CA LEU A 95 -28.77 -3.89 -11.83
C LEU A 95 -28.57 -4.01 -13.34
N ALA A 96 -27.43 -4.57 -13.78
CA ALA A 96 -27.11 -4.75 -15.20
C ALA A 96 -28.09 -5.71 -15.90
N THR A 97 -28.42 -6.83 -15.25
CA THR A 97 -29.39 -7.80 -15.78
C THR A 97 -30.80 -7.21 -15.82
N CYS A 98 -31.23 -6.50 -14.77
CA CYS A 98 -32.51 -5.81 -14.74
C CYS A 98 -32.62 -4.77 -15.87
N GLY A 99 -31.60 -3.92 -16.04
CA GLY A 99 -31.55 -2.93 -17.12
C GLY A 99 -31.63 -3.58 -18.50
N THR A 100 -30.88 -4.67 -18.71
CA THR A 100 -30.91 -5.43 -19.97
C THR A 100 -32.31 -5.98 -20.27
N LEU A 101 -32.99 -6.56 -19.26
CA LEU A 101 -34.35 -7.07 -19.41
C LEU A 101 -35.36 -5.98 -19.78
N VAL A 102 -35.27 -4.81 -19.15
CA VAL A 102 -36.13 -3.66 -19.47
C VAL A 102 -35.89 -3.19 -20.89
N THR A 103 -34.63 -3.07 -21.33
CA THR A 103 -34.30 -2.69 -22.71
C THR A 103 -34.84 -3.70 -23.73
N LEU A 104 -34.69 -5.01 -23.47
CA LEU A 104 -35.23 -6.06 -24.33
C LEU A 104 -36.76 -6.03 -24.38
N PHE A 105 -37.42 -5.78 -23.26
CA PHE A 105 -38.87 -5.65 -23.21
C PHE A 105 -39.38 -4.47 -24.04
N ILE A 106 -38.76 -3.29 -23.88
CA ILE A 106 -39.06 -2.11 -24.68
C ILE A 106 -38.80 -2.40 -26.16
N MET A 107 -37.66 -2.99 -26.51
CA MET A 107 -37.33 -3.40 -27.88
C MET A 107 -38.37 -4.37 -28.46
N GLY A 108 -38.83 -5.35 -27.68
CA GLY A 108 -39.88 -6.28 -28.07
C GLY A 108 -41.21 -5.58 -28.36
N ILE A 109 -41.60 -4.60 -27.53
CA ILE A 109 -42.76 -3.75 -27.78
C ILE A 109 -42.59 -2.98 -29.09
N PHE A 110 -41.46 -2.33 -29.32
CA PHE A 110 -41.20 -1.61 -30.58
C PHE A 110 -41.32 -2.51 -31.81
N ILE A 111 -40.80 -3.74 -31.75
CA ILE A 111 -40.90 -4.71 -32.86
C ILE A 111 -42.35 -5.19 -33.05
N LYS A 112 -43.10 -5.43 -31.97
CA LYS A 112 -44.50 -5.88 -32.04
C LYS A 112 -45.43 -4.77 -32.54
N TYR A 113 -45.20 -3.53 -32.12
CA TYR A 113 -45.92 -2.32 -32.52
C TYR A 113 -45.12 -1.57 -33.60
N ASN A 114 -44.62 -2.29 -34.60
CA ASN A 114 -43.69 -1.86 -35.65
C ASN A 114 -44.20 -0.70 -36.55
N ASP A 115 -45.32 -0.07 -36.21
CA ASP A 115 -45.91 1.08 -36.88
C ASP A 115 -45.63 2.42 -36.18
N THR A 116 -44.77 2.48 -35.16
CA THR A 116 -44.32 3.75 -34.56
C THR A 116 -43.01 4.22 -35.23
N PRO A 117 -43.03 5.15 -36.20
CA PRO A 117 -41.87 5.60 -36.97
C PRO A 117 -40.97 6.58 -36.18
N VAL A 118 -40.68 6.29 -34.91
CA VAL A 118 -39.96 7.24 -34.03
C VAL A 118 -38.45 6.97 -34.00
N VAL A 119 -38.01 5.71 -34.11
CA VAL A 119 -36.57 5.37 -34.01
C VAL A 119 -35.81 5.39 -35.35
N LYS A 120 -36.51 5.50 -36.50
CA LYS A 120 -35.87 5.63 -37.83
C LYS A 120 -35.52 7.07 -38.21
N ALA A 121 -35.93 8.08 -37.42
CA ALA A 121 -35.68 9.49 -37.74
C ALA A 121 -34.31 9.99 -37.24
N SER A 122 -33.83 9.53 -36.08
CA SER A 122 -32.64 10.15 -35.46
C SER A 122 -31.29 9.71 -36.03
N THR A 123 -31.18 8.58 -36.74
CA THR A 123 -29.91 8.20 -37.39
C THR A 123 -29.70 8.94 -38.73
N ARG A 124 -30.74 9.58 -39.28
CA ARG A 124 -30.67 10.32 -40.54
C ARG A 124 -30.27 11.80 -40.36
N GLU A 125 -29.70 12.18 -39.22
CA GLU A 125 -29.11 13.51 -39.03
C GLU A 125 -27.59 13.44 -38.71
N LEU A 126 -26.93 12.29 -38.91
CA LEU A 126 -25.46 12.24 -39.03
C LEU A 126 -25.00 12.69 -40.43
N ARG A 127 -25.45 13.86 -40.89
CA ARG A 127 -24.78 14.57 -41.97
C ARG A 127 -23.67 15.44 -41.36
N PHE A 128 -22.45 15.09 -41.74
CA PHE A 128 -21.35 16.02 -42.03
C PHE A 128 -21.10 17.15 -41.01
N SER A 129 -20.10 16.93 -40.16
CA SER A 129 -19.17 18.01 -39.82
C SER A 129 -17.74 17.49 -39.91
N SER A 130 -17.33 17.19 -41.14
CA SER A 130 -15.95 17.38 -41.59
C SER A 130 -15.91 18.72 -42.30
N VAL A 131 -15.65 19.79 -41.55
CA VAL A 131 -15.08 21.07 -42.02
C VAL A 131 -14.10 21.50 -40.94
#